data_AF-A0A849AAB8-F1
#
_entry.id   AF-A0A849AAB8-F1
#
_cell.length_a   1.000
_cell.length_b   1.000
_cell.length_c   1.000
_cell.angle_alpha   90.00
_cell.angle_beta   90.00
_cell.angle_gamma   90.00
#
_symmetry.space_group_name_H-M   'P 1'
#
loop_
_entity.id
_entity.type
_entity.pdbx_description
1 polymer ?
#
loop_
_entity_poly.entity_id
_entity_poly.type
_entity_poly.pdbx_seq_one_letter_code
_entity_poly.pdbx_strand_id
1 'polypeptide(L)'
;MIVIVLTAVPPRLRGVLTRWLLEIAPGVFVGRTSARVRDLMWARIVDDIGRGRAIMVHSQRSEQHLDFRVHGHDWIPTDFDGLHLMMRPDRKTPPEATKSVEATGPKAWASRPPRMWSHAERRLRQRRRGGTG
;
A
#
# COMPACT_ATOMS: atom_id res chain seq x y z
N MET A 1 -9.80 -8.55 0.66
CA MET A 1 -10.44 -7.59 -0.26
C MET A 1 -9.34 -6.79 -0.92
N ILE A 2 -9.50 -6.39 -2.18
CA ILE A 2 -8.60 -5.46 -2.87
C ILE A 2 -9.41 -4.37 -3.59
N VAL A 3 -8.81 -3.18 -3.65
CA VAL A 3 -9.29 -2.03 -4.44
C VAL A 3 -8.10 -1.54 -5.25
N ILE A 4 -8.28 -1.29 -6.54
CA ILE A 4 -7.24 -0.78 -7.42
C ILE A 4 -7.74 0.51 -8.06
N VAL A 5 -6.94 1.57 -7.96
CA VAL A 5 -7.18 2.85 -8.63
C VAL A 5 -6.10 3.04 -9.69
N LEU A 6 -6.52 3.22 -10.93
CA LEU A 6 -5.68 3.44 -12.10
C LEU A 6 -5.94 4.81 -12.71
N THR A 7 -4.89 5.50 -13.17
CA THR A 7 -5.00 6.78 -13.89
C THR A 7 -4.04 6.81 -15.07
N ALA A 8 -4.47 7.36 -16.21
CA ALA A 8 -3.66 7.47 -17.43
C ALA A 8 -3.04 6.13 -17.89
N VAL A 9 -3.86 5.07 -17.91
CA VAL A 9 -3.41 3.69 -18.21
C VAL A 9 -3.84 3.21 -19.60
N PRO A 10 -3.07 2.32 -20.24
CA PRO A 10 -3.46 1.73 -21.52
C PRO A 10 -4.77 0.91 -21.41
N PRO A 11 -5.68 0.93 -22.42
CA PRO A 11 -6.93 0.17 -22.39
C PRO A 11 -6.76 -1.34 -22.17
N ARG A 12 -5.64 -1.91 -22.65
CA ARG A 12 -5.29 -3.33 -22.49
C ARG A 12 -5.23 -3.74 -21.01
N LEU A 13 -4.66 -2.89 -20.14
CA LEU A 13 -4.51 -3.20 -18.72
C LEU A 13 -5.87 -3.26 -18.02
N ARG A 14 -6.79 -2.35 -18.36
CA ARG A 14 -8.17 -2.35 -17.85
C ARG A 14 -8.86 -3.68 -18.16
N GLY A 15 -8.82 -4.13 -19.42
CA GLY A 15 -9.45 -5.40 -19.82
C GLY A 15 -8.85 -6.63 -19.13
N VAL A 16 -7.57 -6.59 -18.76
CA VAL A 16 -6.94 -7.66 -17.97
C VAL A 16 -7.53 -7.73 -16.56
N LEU A 17 -7.76 -6.58 -15.91
CA LEU A 17 -8.26 -6.50 -14.54
C LEU A 17 -9.74 -6.88 -14.42
N THR A 18 -10.57 -6.55 -15.41
CA THR A 18 -12.01 -6.89 -15.41
C THR A 18 -12.28 -8.40 -15.45
N ARG A 19 -11.27 -9.23 -15.78
CA ARG A 19 -11.38 -10.70 -15.67
C ARG A 19 -11.48 -11.20 -14.23
N TRP A 20 -11.02 -10.41 -13.26
CA TRP A 20 -10.94 -10.80 -11.85
C TRP A 20 -11.67 -9.84 -10.92
N LEU A 21 -11.82 -8.57 -11.33
CA LEU A 21 -12.34 -7.48 -10.51
C LEU A 21 -13.51 -6.79 -11.21
N LEU A 22 -14.40 -6.23 -10.40
CA LEU A 22 -15.47 -5.39 -10.88
C LEU A 22 -14.99 -3.94 -11.00
N GLU A 23 -15.11 -3.35 -12.18
CA GLU A 23 -14.88 -1.92 -12.36
C GLU A 23 -16.14 -1.14 -11.95
N ILE A 24 -16.08 -0.42 -10.83
CA ILE A 24 -17.24 0.30 -10.26
C ILE A 24 -17.29 1.78 -10.65
N ALA A 25 -16.16 2.32 -11.12
CA ALA A 25 -16.00 3.66 -11.68
C ALA A 25 -14.78 3.66 -12.61
N PRO A 26 -14.62 4.65 -13.51
CA PRO A 26 -13.48 4.69 -14.42
C PRO A 26 -12.14 4.57 -13.69
N GLY A 27 -11.42 3.48 -13.92
CA GLY A 27 -10.13 3.21 -13.28
C GLY A 27 -10.21 2.68 -11.85
N VAL A 28 -11.40 2.44 -11.29
CA VAL A 28 -11.58 1.93 -9.92
C VAL A 28 -12.12 0.51 -9.96
N PHE A 29 -11.29 -0.44 -9.55
CA PHE A 29 -11.60 -1.87 -9.56
C PHE A 29 -11.68 -2.41 -8.14
N VAL A 30 -12.66 -3.28 -7.88
CA VAL A 30 -12.90 -3.86 -6.57
C VAL A 30 -13.12 -5.36 -6.68
N GLY A 31 -12.58 -6.12 -5.72
CA GLY A 31 -12.83 -7.55 -5.66
C GLY A 31 -12.12 -8.28 -4.53
N ARG A 32 -12.20 -9.61 -4.55
CA ARG A 32 -11.50 -10.49 -3.60
C ARG A 32 -10.60 -11.44 -4.36
N THR A 33 -9.34 -11.47 -3.97
CA THR A 33 -8.32 -12.38 -4.49
C THR A 33 -7.47 -12.90 -3.34
N SER A 34 -6.79 -14.04 -3.56
CA SER A 34 -5.79 -14.52 -2.62
C SER A 34 -4.56 -13.60 -2.62
N ALA A 35 -3.74 -13.67 -1.57
CA ALA A 35 -2.51 -12.88 -1.49
C ALA A 35 -1.59 -13.11 -2.70
N ARG A 36 -1.46 -14.37 -3.16
CA ARG A 36 -0.68 -14.72 -4.35
C ARG A 36 -1.21 -14.06 -5.62
N VAL A 37 -2.53 -14.12 -5.85
CA VAL A 37 -3.15 -13.51 -7.04
C VAL A 37 -3.03 -11.99 -6.99
N ARG A 38 -3.22 -11.38 -5.81
CA ARG A 38 -2.97 -9.94 -5.60
C ARG A 38 -1.53 -9.55 -5.97
N ASP A 39 -0.55 -10.33 -5.52
CA ASP A 39 0.87 -9.99 -5.73
C ASP A 39 1.27 -10.12 -7.20
N LEU A 40 0.79 -11.16 -7.90
CA LEU A 40 0.96 -11.31 -9.35
C LEU A 40 0.24 -10.19 -10.12
N MET A 41 -0.95 -9.82 -9.70
CA MET A 41 -1.71 -8.72 -10.30
C MET A 41 -0.98 -7.39 -10.13
N TRP A 42 -0.40 -7.13 -8.96
CA TRP A 42 0.40 -5.92 -8.72
C TRP A 42 1.63 -5.86 -9.63
N ALA A 43 2.39 -6.95 -9.74
CA ALA A 43 3.54 -7.02 -10.65
C ALA A 43 3.11 -6.72 -12.09
N ARG A 44 2.03 -7.36 -12.55
CA ARG A 44 1.51 -7.14 -13.90
C ARG A 44 1.08 -5.69 -14.16
N ILE A 45 0.46 -5.04 -13.18
CA ILE A 45 0.08 -3.64 -13.27
C ILE A 45 1.33 -2.78 -13.44
N VAL A 46 2.33 -2.95 -12.57
CA VAL A 46 3.58 -2.18 -12.62
C VAL A 46 4.30 -2.35 -13.97
N ASP A 47 4.30 -3.55 -14.53
CA ASP A 47 4.95 -3.82 -15.82
C ASP A 47 4.22 -3.17 -17.02
N ASP A 48 2.89 -3.13 -16.99
CA ASP A 48 2.07 -2.72 -18.14
C ASP A 48 1.61 -1.25 -18.10
N ILE A 49 1.76 -0.55 -16.97
CA ILE A 49 1.14 0.76 -16.75
C ILE A 49 1.82 1.91 -17.50
N GLY A 50 3.07 1.75 -17.90
CA GLY A 50 3.85 2.78 -18.60
C GLY A 50 4.02 4.04 -17.76
N ARG A 51 3.51 5.19 -18.22
CA ARG A 51 3.55 6.47 -17.49
C ARG A 51 2.30 6.73 -16.63
N GLY A 52 1.41 5.75 -16.52
CA GLY A 52 0.22 5.86 -15.70
C GLY A 52 0.52 5.73 -14.20
N ARG A 53 -0.53 5.81 -13.40
CA ARG A 53 -0.47 5.75 -11.93
C ARG A 53 -1.36 4.64 -11.41
N ALA A 54 -0.88 3.92 -10.40
CA ALA A 54 -1.64 2.87 -9.74
C ALA A 54 -1.55 2.98 -8.22
N ILE A 55 -2.68 2.75 -7.58
CA ILE A 55 -2.76 2.46 -6.15
C ILE A 55 -3.51 1.14 -5.98
N MET A 56 -2.97 0.21 -5.21
CA MET A 56 -3.66 -1.01 -4.80
C MET A 56 -3.82 -1.00 -3.29
N VAL A 57 -5.05 -0.96 -2.79
CA VAL A 57 -5.39 -1.17 -1.39
C VAL A 57 -5.76 -2.64 -1.20
N HIS A 58 -5.31 -3.26 -0.11
CA HIS A 58 -5.72 -4.60 0.24
C HIS A 58 -5.94 -4.76 1.74
N SER A 59 -6.79 -5.71 2.12
CA SER A 59 -6.94 -6.10 3.52
C SER A 59 -5.61 -6.62 4.08
N GLN A 60 -5.27 -6.21 5.29
CA GLN A 60 -4.10 -6.68 6.03
C GLN A 60 -4.46 -6.85 7.51
N ARG A 61 -3.77 -7.75 8.22
CA ARG A 61 -3.89 -7.90 9.67
C ARG A 61 -3.01 -6.87 10.39
N SER A 62 -3.37 -5.60 10.25
CA SER A 62 -2.75 -4.44 10.91
C SER A 62 -3.82 -3.67 11.71
N GLU A 63 -3.42 -2.67 12.49
CA GLU A 63 -4.34 -1.78 13.22
C GLU A 63 -5.34 -1.07 12.28
N GLN A 64 -4.89 -0.68 11.07
CA GLN A 64 -5.72 -0.03 10.05
C GLN A 64 -6.59 -1.04 9.26
N HIS A 65 -6.38 -2.34 9.44
CA HIS A 65 -7.02 -3.43 8.68
C HIS A 65 -6.81 -3.39 7.16
N LEU A 66 -5.94 -2.50 6.69
CA LEU A 66 -5.58 -2.30 5.30
C LEU A 66 -4.09 -2.03 5.16
N ASP A 67 -3.63 -2.17 3.94
CA ASP A 67 -2.33 -1.70 3.48
C ASP A 67 -2.47 -1.30 2.00
N PHE A 68 -1.51 -0.55 1.48
CA PHE A 68 -1.56 -0.11 0.09
C PHE A 68 -0.19 -0.08 -0.59
N ARG A 69 -0.21 -0.26 -1.90
CA ARG A 69 0.95 -0.12 -2.79
C ARG A 69 0.70 0.98 -3.79
N VAL A 70 1.75 1.69 -4.16
CA VAL A 70 1.69 2.86 -5.03
C VAL A 70 2.73 2.74 -6.14
N HIS A 71 2.35 3.17 -7.33
CA HIS A 71 3.24 3.30 -8.48
C HIS A 71 2.93 4.58 -9.24
N GLY A 72 3.96 5.39 -9.53
CA GLY A 72 3.86 6.60 -10.34
C GLY A 72 3.02 7.74 -9.74
N HIS A 73 2.61 7.66 -8.46
CA HIS A 73 1.81 8.70 -7.81
C HIS A 73 2.70 9.78 -7.18
N ASP A 74 2.20 11.02 -7.15
CA ASP A 74 2.92 12.16 -6.57
C ASP A 74 2.98 12.15 -5.02
N TRP A 75 2.28 11.20 -4.40
CA TRP A 75 2.18 11.07 -2.95
C TRP A 75 2.97 9.85 -2.53
N ILE A 76 3.68 9.98 -1.41
CA ILE A 76 4.68 9.02 -0.98
C ILE A 76 4.14 8.26 0.23
N PRO A 77 4.00 6.93 0.16
CA PRO A 77 3.69 6.10 1.32
C PRO A 77 4.72 6.33 2.43
N THR A 78 4.28 6.66 3.64
CA THR A 78 5.15 6.99 4.78
C THR A 78 4.62 6.32 6.05
N ASP A 79 5.53 5.73 6.83
CA ASP A 79 5.22 5.20 8.16
C ASP A 79 5.26 6.34 9.20
N PHE A 80 4.21 6.44 10.00
CA PHE A 80 4.11 7.39 11.09
C PHE A 80 3.58 6.69 12.34
N ASP A 81 4.48 6.38 13.28
CA ASP A 81 4.18 5.63 14.52
C ASP A 81 3.44 4.30 14.27
N GLY A 82 3.84 3.58 13.21
CA GLY A 82 3.21 2.31 12.81
C GLY A 82 1.92 2.45 11.99
N LEU A 83 1.49 3.68 11.70
CA LEU A 83 0.41 3.94 10.74
C LEU A 83 0.99 4.15 9.34
N HIS A 84 0.47 3.43 8.36
CA HIS A 84 0.83 3.63 6.96
C HIS A 84 -0.03 4.75 6.38
N LEU A 85 0.58 5.88 6.01
CA LEU A 85 -0.09 7.09 5.52
C LEU A 85 0.44 7.51 4.15
N MET A 86 -0.26 8.43 3.49
CA MET A 86 0.20 9.08 2.27
C MET A 86 0.68 10.49 2.59
N MET A 87 1.97 10.74 2.38
CA MET A 87 2.53 12.09 2.47
C MET A 87 2.38 12.80 1.13
N ARG A 88 1.79 13.99 1.17
CA ARG A 88 1.78 14.92 0.04
C ARG A 88 2.98 15.87 0.17
N PRO A 89 3.96 15.82 -0.73
CA PRO A 89 5.09 16.75 -0.69
C PRO A 89 4.61 18.21 -0.79
N ASP A 90 5.17 19.10 0.02
CA ASP A 90 4.98 20.53 -0.14
C ASP A 90 5.69 20.98 -1.42
N ARG A 91 4.99 21.76 -2.25
CA ARG A 91 5.48 22.28 -3.54
C ARG A 91 6.75 23.13 -3.39
N LYS A 92 7.09 23.57 -2.18
CA LYS A 92 8.29 24.36 -1.86
C LYS A 92 9.53 23.52 -1.52
N THR A 93 9.40 22.23 -1.25
CA THR A 93 10.55 21.39 -0.85
C THR A 93 11.12 20.68 -2.08
N PRO A 94 12.37 20.94 -2.49
CA PRO A 94 12.99 20.24 -3.59
C PRO A 94 13.05 18.72 -3.31
N PRO A 95 12.89 17.86 -4.34
CA PRO A 95 12.81 16.40 -4.20
C PRO A 95 14.08 15.75 -3.61
N GLU A 96 15.15 16.50 -3.39
CA GLU A 96 16.42 16.03 -2.84
C GLU A 96 16.37 15.79 -1.32
N ALA A 97 15.51 16.50 -0.58
CA ALA A 97 15.39 16.33 0.88
C ALA A 97 14.62 15.05 1.28
N THR A 98 13.89 14.43 0.35
CA THR A 98 13.06 13.23 0.61
C THR A 98 13.84 11.92 0.39
N LYS A 99 15.00 11.96 -0.28
CA LYS A 99 15.82 10.78 -0.56
C LYS A 99 16.44 10.13 0.67
N SER A 100 16.50 10.83 1.81
CA SER A 100 16.96 10.24 3.08
C SER A 100 16.01 9.18 3.65
N VAL A 101 14.76 9.10 3.14
CA VAL A 101 13.77 8.05 3.50
C VAL A 101 13.81 6.87 2.52
N GLU A 102 14.50 7.01 1.37
CA GLU A 102 14.54 6.02 0.28
C GLU A 102 15.56 4.89 0.46
N ALA A 103 16.25 4.80 1.60
CA ALA A 103 17.17 3.70 1.92
C ALA A 103 16.47 2.36 2.26
N THR A 104 15.33 2.07 1.62
CA THR A 104 14.71 0.74 1.66
C THR A 104 14.16 0.40 0.28
N GLY A 105 15.06 -0.09 -0.58
CA GLY A 105 14.74 -0.57 -1.93
C GLY A 105 13.67 -1.69 -1.99
N PRO A 106 13.32 -2.15 -3.21
CA PRO A 106 12.06 -2.83 -3.56
C PRO A 106 11.80 -4.24 -2.95
N LYS A 107 12.52 -4.64 -1.89
CA LYS A 107 12.27 -5.89 -1.14
C LYS A 107 12.09 -5.71 0.37
N ALA A 108 12.18 -4.48 0.88
CA ALA A 108 12.23 -4.26 2.32
C ALA A 108 10.89 -4.49 3.04
N TRP A 109 9.76 -4.24 2.39
CA TRP A 109 8.44 -4.43 3.02
C TRP A 109 8.03 -5.91 3.10
N ALA A 110 8.53 -6.77 2.20
CA ALA A 110 8.21 -8.20 2.16
C ALA A 110 9.09 -9.06 3.10
N SER A 111 10.20 -8.52 3.59
CA SER A 111 11.25 -9.28 4.31
C SER A 111 11.35 -8.96 5.80
N ARG A 112 10.62 -7.96 6.30
CA ARG A 112 10.71 -7.54 7.70
C ARG A 112 9.72 -8.36 8.53
N PRO A 113 10.18 -9.27 9.41
CA PRO A 113 9.30 -9.76 10.48
C PRO A 113 8.80 -8.54 11.26
N PRO A 114 7.59 -8.58 11.86
CA PRO A 114 7.06 -7.45 12.61
C PRO A 114 8.02 -7.17 13.77
N ARG A 115 8.93 -6.21 13.58
CA ARG A 115 9.93 -5.82 14.56
C ARG A 115 9.45 -4.51 15.17
N MET A 116 9.12 -4.65 16.45
CA MET A 116 8.66 -3.65 17.41
C MET A 116 7.20 -3.22 17.24
N TRP A 117 6.43 -3.61 18.26
CA TRP A 117 5.09 -3.11 18.53
C TRP A 117 5.11 -1.59 18.64
N SER A 118 4.02 -0.97 18.19
CA SER A 118 3.77 0.46 18.44
C SER A 118 3.84 0.74 19.94
N HIS A 119 4.20 1.96 20.32
CA HIS A 119 4.15 2.38 21.73
C HIS A 119 2.73 2.23 22.31
N ALA A 120 1.70 2.24 21.45
CA ALA A 120 0.31 1.98 21.81
C ALA A 120 0.07 0.49 22.14
N GLU A 121 0.55 -0.44 21.31
CA GLU A 121 0.45 -1.90 21.53
C GLU A 121 1.21 -2.37 22.78
N ARG A 122 2.36 -1.76 23.09
CA ARG A 122 3.08 -2.02 24.36
C ARG A 122 2.25 -1.66 25.59
N ARG A 123 1.53 -0.53 25.55
CA ARG A 123 0.69 -0.05 26.65
C ARG A 123 -0.54 -0.93 26.86
N LEU A 124 -1.17 -1.40 25.78
CA LEU A 124 -2.34 -2.29 25.86
C LEU A 124 -1.98 -3.68 26.40
N ARG A 125 -0.79 -4.20 26.07
CA ARG A 125 -0.31 -5.48 26.62
C ARG A 125 0.10 -5.41 28.09
N GLN A 126 0.70 -4.30 28.53
CA GLN A 126 1.00 -4.09 29.95
C GLN A 126 -0.26 -4.08 30.81
N ARG A 127 -1.35 -3.46 30.30
CA ARG A 127 -2.66 -3.49 30.96
C ARG A 127 -3.29 -4.89 31.03
N ARG A 128 -3.07 -5.74 30.03
CA ARG A 128 -3.56 -7.14 30.03
C ARG A 128 -2.77 -8.09 30.92
N ARG A 129 -1.54 -7.74 31.35
CA ARG A 129 -0.70 -8.56 32.24
C ARG A 129 -0.76 -8.17 33.71
N GLY A 130 -1.39 -7.04 34.05
CA GLY A 130 -1.52 -6.56 35.44
C GLY A 130 -2.85 -6.88 36.13
N GLY A 131 -3.65 -7.82 35.59
CA GLY A 131 -5.01 -8.11 36.05
C GLY A 131 -5.21 -9.46 36.74
N THR A 132 -4.15 -10.02 37.34
CA THR A 132 -4.24 -11.18 38.24
C THR A 132 -3.38 -10.90 39.46
N GLY A 133 -4.04 -10.44 40.51
CA GLY A 133 -3.53 -10.18 41.84
C GLY A 133 -4.72 -9.87 42.73
#